data_AF-A0A5Y8WLN7-F1
#
_entry.id   AF-A0A5Y8WLN7-F1
#
_cell.length_a   1.000
_cell.length_b   1.000
_cell.length_c   1.000
_cell.angle_alpha   90.00
_cell.angle_beta   90.00
_cell.angle_gamma   90.00
#
_symmetry.space_group_name_H-M   'P 1'
#
loop_
_entity.id
_entity.type
_entity.pdbx_description
1 polymer ?
#
loop_
_entity_poly.entity_id
_entity_poly.type
_entity_poly.pdbx_seq_one_letter_code
_entity_poly.pdbx_strand_id
1 'polypeptide(L)'
;MFDFLYNDISYLGLFMVCFLSSTLLPLASEAFVLGFIKLDFNPNLVLIIATLGNTLGSLSTYALAYFGKEKILEKYFSKSLKKLENFNANFAKFGSI
;
A
#
# COMPACT_ATOMS: atom_id res chain seq x y z
N MET A 1 14.90 -5.21 31.45
CA MET A 1 13.41 -5.24 31.53
C MET A 1 12.82 -4.05 30.78
N PHE A 2 13.15 -2.81 31.19
CA PHE A 2 12.68 -1.60 30.51
C PHE A 2 13.18 -1.47 29.07
N ASP A 3 14.45 -1.78 28.78
CA ASP A 3 15.00 -1.71 27.41
C ASP A 3 14.37 -2.72 26.44
N PHE A 4 13.97 -3.88 26.95
CA PHE A 4 13.28 -4.90 26.15
C PHE A 4 11.88 -4.42 25.76
N LEU A 5 11.10 -3.92 26.73
CA LEU A 5 9.80 -3.29 26.49
C LEU A 5 9.90 -2.10 25.54
N TYR A 6 10.92 -1.24 25.71
CA TYR A 6 11.15 -0.10 24.82
C TYR A 6 11.39 -0.54 23.37
N ASN A 7 12.22 -1.56 23.16
CA ASN A 7 12.54 -2.04 21.82
C ASN A 7 11.32 -2.67 21.12
N ASP A 8 10.60 -3.58 21.80
CA ASP A 8 9.47 -4.29 21.21
C ASP A 8 8.31 -3.34 20.85
N ILE A 9 8.00 -2.40 21.73
CA ILE A 9 6.97 -1.37 21.48
C ILE A 9 7.41 -0.46 20.33
N SER A 10 8.69 -0.13 20.24
CA SER A 10 9.22 0.71 19.16
C SER A 10 9.11 0.02 17.81
N TYR A 11 9.50 -1.26 17.72
CA TYR A 11 9.35 -2.06 16.50
C TYR A 11 7.89 -2.24 16.07
N LEU A 12 6.98 -2.43 17.02
CA LEU A 12 5.54 -2.46 16.75
C LEU A 12 5.05 -1.09 16.24
N GLY A 13 5.53 0.00 16.83
CA GLY A 13 5.25 1.36 16.36
C GLY A 13 5.71 1.59 14.92
N LEU A 14 6.93 1.16 14.58
CA LEU A 14 7.47 1.22 13.21
C LEU A 14 6.57 0.44 12.24
N PHE A 15 6.17 -0.78 12.59
CA PHE A 15 5.23 -1.58 11.79
C PHE A 15 3.93 -0.83 11.53
N MET A 16 3.31 -0.28 12.57
CA MET A 16 2.03 0.43 12.47
C MET A 16 2.14 1.67 11.60
N VAL A 17 3.23 2.43 11.73
CA VAL A 17 3.47 3.63 10.89
C VAL A 17 3.65 3.23 9.43
N CYS A 18 4.50 2.25 9.11
CA CYS A 18 4.68 1.77 7.74
C CYS A 18 3.38 1.20 7.14
N PHE A 19 2.65 0.40 7.91
CA PHE A 19 1.36 -0.15 7.49
C PHE A 19 0.34 0.95 7.16
N LEU A 20 0.16 1.93 8.05
CA LEU A 20 -0.76 3.04 7.84
C LEU A 20 -0.31 3.95 6.68
N SER A 21 0.99 4.20 6.58
CA SER A 21 1.63 4.96 5.50
C SER A 21 1.34 4.38 4.12
N SER A 22 1.36 3.05 4.01
CA SER A 22 1.13 2.35 2.75
C SER A 22 -0.36 2.09 2.47
N THR A 23 -1.26 2.34 3.43
CA THR A 23 -2.69 2.08 3.30
C THR A 23 -3.44 3.24 2.65
N LEU A 24 -3.67 4.32 3.40
CA LEU A 24 -4.47 5.46 2.94
C LEU A 24 -3.94 6.80 3.46
N LEU A 25 -3.06 6.77 4.45
CA LEU A 25 -2.52 7.98 5.06
C LEU A 25 -1.16 8.27 4.43
N PRO A 26 -0.95 9.44 3.80
CA PRO A 26 0.38 9.83 3.32
C PRO A 26 1.25 10.21 4.52
N LEU A 27 1.80 9.19 5.18
CA LEU A 27 2.81 9.34 6.23
C LEU A 27 4.20 9.21 5.59
N ALA A 28 5.21 9.86 6.18
CA ALA A 28 6.59 9.75 5.70
C ALA A 28 7.28 8.54 6.34
N SER A 29 6.97 7.32 5.88
CA SER A 29 7.54 6.08 6.44
C SER A 29 9.08 6.07 6.43
N GLU A 30 9.69 6.73 5.45
CA GLU A 30 11.13 6.87 5.29
C GLU A 30 11.76 7.63 6.46
N ALA A 31 11.09 8.68 6.94
CA ALA A 31 11.58 9.46 8.07
C ALA A 31 11.64 8.64 9.36
N PHE A 32 10.66 7.74 9.56
CA PHE A 32 10.63 6.83 10.70
C PHE A 32 11.73 5.77 10.61
N VAL A 33 11.93 5.15 9.44
CA VAL A 33 13.02 4.18 9.23
C VAL A 33 14.39 4.82 9.51
N LEU A 34 14.63 6.02 8.96
CA LEU A 34 15.88 6.75 9.19
C LEU A 34 16.05 7.16 10.67
N GLY A 35 14.95 7.53 11.33
CA GLY A 35 14.94 7.82 12.77
C GLY A 35 15.38 6.63 13.61
N PHE A 36 14.88 5.43 13.31
CA PHE A 36 15.26 4.20 14.03
C PHE A 36 16.72 3.83 13.80
N ILE A 37 17.24 3.98 12.58
CA ILE A 37 18.67 3.75 12.30
C ILE A 37 19.55 4.74 13.09
N LYS A 38 19.13 6.00 13.21
CA LYS A 38 19.84 7.02 14.02
C LYS A 38 19.78 6.76 15.53
N LEU A 39 18.81 6.00 15.99
CA LEU A 39 18.65 5.62 17.40
C LEU A 39 19.34 4.29 17.74
N ASP A 40 20.28 3.84 16.89
CA ASP A 40 21.06 2.61 17.06
C ASP A 40 20.21 1.31 17.14
N PHE A 41 19.00 1.32 16.57
CA PHE A 41 18.22 0.09 16.39
C PHE A 41 18.87 -0.81 15.33
N ASN A 42 18.61 -2.12 15.43
CA ASN A 42 19.16 -3.09 14.48
C ASN A 42 18.59 -2.82 13.06
N PRO A 43 19.42 -2.40 12.09
CA PRO A 43 18.93 -1.98 10.78
C PRO A 43 18.28 -3.13 9.99
N ASN A 44 18.71 -4.38 10.20
CA ASN A 44 18.13 -5.54 9.52
C ASN A 44 16.69 -5.78 10.01
N LEU A 45 16.46 -5.68 11.33
CA LEU A 45 15.12 -5.82 11.91
C LEU A 45 14.20 -4.68 11.50
N VAL A 46 14.71 -3.44 11.54
CA VAL A 46 13.98 -2.26 11.06
C VAL A 46 13.54 -2.45 9.61
N LEU A 47 14.45 -2.90 8.73
CA LEU A 47 14.14 -3.18 7.31
C LEU A 47 13.08 -4.27 7.14
N ILE A 48 13.21 -5.40 7.85
CA ILE A 48 12.26 -6.51 7.78
C ILE A 48 10.86 -6.03 8.22
N ILE A 49 10.78 -5.35 9.36
CA ILE A 49 9.52 -4.90 9.94
C ILE A 49 8.86 -3.82 9.07
N ALA A 50 9.65 -2.84 8.60
CA ALA A 50 9.16 -1.80 7.70
C ALA A 50 8.65 -2.38 6.38
N THR A 51 9.38 -3.35 5.81
CA THR A 51 8.97 -4.04 4.57
C THR A 51 7.68 -4.82 4.76
N LEU A 52 7.54 -5.55 5.88
CA LEU A 52 6.32 -6.29 6.21
C LEU A 52 5.13 -5.34 6.39
N GLY A 53 5.31 -4.25 7.15
CA GLY A 53 4.29 -3.22 7.35
C GLY A 53 3.83 -2.62 6.02
N ASN A 54 4.77 -2.17 5.19
CA ASN A 54 4.47 -1.61 3.87
C ASN A 54 3.80 -2.61 2.92
N THR A 55 4.25 -3.87 2.90
CA THR A 55 3.65 -4.90 2.05
C THR A 55 2.20 -5.18 2.45
N LEU A 56 1.94 -5.35 3.74
CA LEU A 56 0.59 -5.57 4.25
C LEU A 56 -0.31 -4.34 4.09
N GLY A 57 0.25 -3.13 4.23
CA GLY A 57 -0.46 -1.89 3.95
C GLY A 57 -0.85 -1.79 2.48
N SER A 58 0.09 -2.05 1.56
CA SER A 58 -0.15 -2.08 0.11
C SER A 58 -1.20 -3.12 -0.29
N LEU A 59 -1.16 -4.31 0.31
CA LEU A 59 -2.17 -5.34 0.09
C LEU A 59 -3.55 -4.90 0.59
N SER A 60 -3.61 -4.23 1.75
CA SER A 60 -4.84 -3.64 2.26
C SER A 60 -5.40 -2.58 1.31
N THR A 61 -4.56 -1.68 0.82
CA THR A 61 -4.92 -0.67 -0.20
C THR A 61 -5.45 -1.32 -1.46
N TYR A 62 -4.76 -2.35 -1.94
CA TYR A 62 -5.18 -3.09 -3.13
C TYR A 62 -6.54 -3.75 -2.92
N ALA A 63 -6.76 -4.41 -1.78
CA ALA A 63 -8.04 -5.03 -1.45
C ALA A 63 -9.16 -3.98 -1.39
N LEU A 64 -8.94 -2.86 -0.70
CA LEU A 64 -9.90 -1.75 -0.63
C LEU A 64 -10.22 -1.21 -2.03
N ALA A 65 -9.20 -1.00 -2.87
CA ALA A 65 -9.38 -0.58 -4.25
C ALA A 65 -10.13 -1.62 -5.09
N TYR A 66 -9.83 -2.91 -4.91
CA TYR A 66 -10.45 -4.01 -5.65
C TYR A 66 -11.95 -4.11 -5.34
N PHE A 67 -12.35 -4.03 -4.07
CA PHE A 67 -13.76 -4.05 -3.67
C PHE A 67 -14.48 -2.73 -3.98
N GLY A 68 -13.78 -1.60 -3.91
CA GLY A 68 -14.31 -0.28 -4.28
C GLY A 68 -14.41 -0.03 -5.78
N LYS A 69 -13.74 -0.85 -6.60
CA LYS A 69 -13.57 -0.60 -8.03
C LYS A 69 -14.89 -0.48 -8.76
N GLU A 70 -15.87 -1.36 -8.51
CA GLU A 70 -17.11 -1.37 -9.29
C GLU A 70 -17.89 -0.08 -9.10
N LYS A 71 -18.07 0.36 -7.85
CA LYS A 71 -18.77 1.62 -7.53
C LYS A 71 -18.03 2.85 -8.03
N ILE A 72 -16.69 2.86 -7.95
CA ILE A 72 -15.86 4.00 -8.38
C ILE A 72 -15.78 4.06 -9.91
N LEU A 73 -15.57 2.92 -10.58
CA LEU A 73 -15.51 2.83 -12.03
C LEU A 73 -16.85 3.21 -12.67
N GLU A 74 -17.97 2.71 -12.17
CA GLU A 74 -19.28 3.08 -12.71
C GLU A 74 -19.58 4.57 -12.50
N LYS A 75 -19.27 5.10 -11.30
CA LYS A 75 -19.59 6.49 -10.98
C LYS A 75 -18.72 7.50 -11.73
N TYR A 76 -17.41 7.27 -11.80
CA TYR A 76 -16.45 8.26 -12.33
C TYR A 76 -15.96 7.93 -13.74
N PHE A 77 -15.97 6.65 -14.14
CA PHE A 77 -15.37 6.18 -15.39
C PHE A 77 -16.37 5.54 -16.38
N SER A 78 -17.69 5.63 -16.14
CA SER A 78 -18.72 5.07 -17.03
C SER A 78 -18.57 5.47 -18.51
N LYS A 79 -18.18 6.73 -18.80
CA LYS A 79 -17.94 7.19 -20.18
C LYS A 79 -16.74 6.49 -20.83
N SER A 80 -15.66 6.26 -20.07
CA SER A 80 -14.50 5.52 -20.57
C SER A 80 -14.81 4.03 -20.74
N LEU A 81 -15.58 3.43 -19.83
CA LEU A 81 -16.04 2.05 -19.95
C LEU A 81 -16.85 1.83 -21.24
N LYS A 82 -17.84 2.69 -21.53
CA LYS A 82 -18.58 2.66 -22.80
C LYS A 82 -17.67 2.82 -24.03
N LYS A 83 -16.64 3.67 -23.93
CA LYS A 83 -15.67 3.83 -25.02
C LYS A 83 -14.86 2.56 -25.23
N LEU A 84 -14.50 1.86 -24.14
CA LEU A 84 -13.78 0.59 -24.16
C LEU A 84 -14.62 -0.53 -24.78
N GLU A 85 -15.91 -0.62 -24.45
CA GLU A 85 -16.86 -1.53 -25.11
C GLU A 85 -16.94 -1.28 -26.62
N ASN A 86 -17.07 -0.01 -27.03
CA ASN A 86 -17.09 0.37 -28.44
C ASN A 86 -15.76 0.07 -29.14
N PHE A 87 -14.63 0.24 -28.45
CA PHE A 87 -13.31 -0.16 -28.97
C PHE A 87 -13.24 -1.67 -29.13
N ASN A 88 -13.61 -2.45 -28.12
CA ASN A 88 -13.62 -3.92 -28.19
C ASN A 88 -14.52 -4.43 -29.32
N ALA A 89 -15.70 -3.82 -29.52
CA ALA A 89 -16.59 -4.17 -30.63
C ALA A 89 -15.95 -3.88 -32.01
N ASN A 90 -15.21 -2.78 -32.14
CA ASN A 90 -14.46 -2.48 -33.37
C ASN A 90 -13.23 -3.41 -33.53
N PHE A 91 -12.49 -3.71 -32.46
CA PHE A 91 -11.37 -4.65 -32.49
C PHE A 91 -11.81 -6.06 -32.87
N ALA A 92 -12.93 -6.55 -32.32
CA ALA A 92 -13.53 -7.83 -32.71
C ALA A 92 -13.92 -7.89 -34.19
N LYS A 93 -14.27 -6.74 -34.79
CA LYS A 93 -14.60 -6.62 -36.22
C LYS A 93 -13.37 -6.68 -37.13
N PHE A 94 -12.21 -6.21 -36.66
CA PHE A 94 -10.97 -6.14 -37.46
C PHE A 94 -9.96 -7.25 -37.13
N GLY A 95 -10.27 -8.14 -36.17
CA GLY A 95 -9.49 -9.33 -35.85
C GLY A 95 -8.63 -9.13 -34.60
N SER A 96 -9.00 -9.83 -33.52
CA SER A 96 -8.08 -10.14 -32.43
C SER A 96 -7.14 -11.25 -32.91
N ILE A 97 -5.84 -11.00 -32.89
CA ILE A 97 -4.82 -12.06 -32.98
C ILE A 97 -4.95 -12.98 -31.78
#